data_AF-G8SMC9-F1
#
_entry.id   AF-G8SMC9-F1
#
_cell.length_a   1.000
_cell.length_b   1.000
_cell.length_c   1.000
_cell.angle_alpha   90.00
_cell.angle_beta   90.00
_cell.angle_gamma   90.00
#
_symmetry.space_group_name_H-M   'P 1'
#
loop_
_entity.id
_entity.type
_entity.pdbx_description
1 polymer ?
#
loop_
_entity_poly.entity_id
_entity_poly.type
_entity_poly.pdbx_seq_one_letter_code
_entity_poly.pdbx_strand_id
1 'polypeptide(L)' 'MNEMDDPLICICQQVSEKEIEAALAQGHCSLEAIRAATGANTGCGDCAPDIEELLLAARADLGHEEVRCT' A
#
# COMPACT_ATOMS: atom_id res chain seq x y z
N MET A 1 8.95 -19.07 16.99
CA MET A 1 9.60 -17.74 17.04
C MET A 1 9.02 -16.94 15.88
N ASN A 2 8.35 -15.82 16.20
CA ASN A 2 7.73 -14.77 15.36
C ASN A 2 7.22 -15.17 13.96
N GLU A 3 5.92 -15.45 13.86
CA GLU A 3 5.18 -15.73 12.61
C GLU A 3 4.03 -14.73 12.40
N MET A 4 4.25 -13.44 12.64
CA MET A 4 3.21 -12.40 12.45
C MET A 4 3.78 -11.09 11.91
N ASP A 5 4.78 -11.15 11.05
CA ASP A 5 5.33 -9.98 10.39
C ASP A 5 4.57 -9.77 9.06
N ASP A 6 3.78 -8.71 9.00
CA ASP A 6 3.10 -8.29 7.77
C ASP A 6 4.14 -8.10 6.64
N PRO A 7 3.84 -8.56 5.41
CA PRO A 7 4.82 -8.48 4.33
C PRO A 7 5.25 -7.03 4.10
N LEU A 8 6.55 -6.80 4.22
CA LEU A 8 7.16 -5.49 3.99
C LEU A 8 7.26 -5.24 2.49
N ILE A 9 6.48 -4.27 2.03
CA ILE A 9 6.47 -3.83 0.62
C ILE A 9 7.65 -2.91 0.36
N CYS A 10 7.97 -1.99 1.28
CA CYS A 10 9.14 -1.13 1.18
C CYS A 10 10.13 -1.43 2.30
N ILE A 11 11.22 -2.12 1.99
CA ILE A 11 12.30 -2.37 2.96
C ILE A 11 13.01 -1.06 3.34
N CYS A 12 13.23 -0.18 2.36
CA CYS A 12 13.95 1.09 2.53
C CYS A 12 13.28 2.03 3.56
N GLN A 13 11.95 2.03 3.61
CA GLN A 13 11.14 2.86 4.51
C GLN A 13 10.41 2.03 5.58
N GLN A 14 10.68 0.73 5.64
CA GLN A 14 10.01 -0.25 6.50
C GLN A 14 8.47 -0.19 6.43
N VAL A 15 7.93 -0.02 5.23
CA VAL A 15 6.48 0.05 4.99
C VAL A 15 5.94 -1.34 4.72
N SER A 16 4.92 -1.72 5.50
CA SER A 16 4.19 -2.99 5.38
C SER A 16 2.97 -2.89 4.44
N GLU A 17 2.48 -4.04 3.96
CA GLU A 17 1.25 -4.11 3.16
C GLU A 17 0.07 -3.48 3.90
N LYS A 18 -0.08 -3.76 5.20
CA LYS A 18 -1.13 -3.15 6.03
C LYS A 18 -1.10 -1.63 6.07
N GLU A 19 0.07 -1.01 6.03
CA GLU A 19 0.16 0.46 5.98
C GLU A 19 -0.33 1.00 4.65
N ILE A 20 -0.10 0.28 3.55
CA ILE A 20 -0.63 0.61 2.23
C ILE A 20 -2.15 0.40 2.21
N GLU A 21 -2.65 -0.71 2.76
CA GLU A 21 -4.09 -0.96 2.92
C GLU A 21 -4.77 0.11 3.78
N ALA A 22 -4.14 0.55 4.87
CA ALA A 22 -4.64 1.62 5.72
C ALA A 22 -4.69 2.96 4.97
N ALA A 23 -3.72 3.24 4.09
CA ALA A 23 -3.75 4.41 3.22
C ALA A 23 -4.86 4.29 2.15
N LEU A 24 -5.04 3.10 1.56
CA LEU A 24 -6.14 2.80 0.64
C LEU A 24 -7.52 2.98 1.30
N ALA A 25 -7.67 2.52 2.54
CA ALA A 25 -8.89 2.68 3.34
C ALA A 25 -9.20 4.15 3.66
N GLN A 26 -8.17 5.01 3.73
CA GLN A 26 -8.33 6.47 3.84
C GLN A 26 -8.72 7.13 2.51
N GLY A 27 -8.80 6.37 1.41
CA GLY A 27 -9.14 6.84 0.07
C GLY A 27 -7.93 7.15 -0.80
N HIS A 28 -6.71 6.85 -0.35
CA HIS A 28 -5.48 7.08 -1.10
C HIS A 28 -5.25 6.00 -2.15
N CYS A 29 -5.98 6.08 -3.26
CA CYS A 29 -5.98 5.09 -4.34
C CYS A 29 -4.99 5.44 -5.47
N SER A 30 -3.84 6.03 -5.14
CA SER A 30 -2.84 6.48 -6.13
C SER A 30 -1.44 6.37 -5.60
N LEU A 31 -0.49 6.04 -6.47
CA LEU A 31 0.91 5.86 -6.10
C LEU A 31 1.48 7.10 -5.38
N GLU A 32 1.19 8.31 -5.85
CA GLU A 32 1.59 9.55 -5.16
C GLU A 32 0.94 9.71 -3.78
N ALA A 33 -0.33 9.35 -3.64
CA ALA A 33 -1.04 9.47 -2.38
C ALA A 33 -0.53 8.45 -1.35
N ILE A 34 -0.26 7.20 -1.76
CA ILE A 34 0.40 6.18 -0.94
C ILE A 34 1.80 6.64 -0.54
N ARG A 35 2.59 7.17 -1.49
CA ARG A 35 3.93 7.73 -1.23
C ARG A 35 3.86 8.87 -0.21
N ALA A 36 2.88 9.76 -0.32
CA ALA A 36 2.72 10.87 0.61
C ALA A 36 2.24 10.42 2.00
N ALA A 37 1.39 9.40 2.08
CA ALA A 37 0.84 8.88 3.33
C ALA A 37 1.82 7.97 4.08
N THR A 38 2.50 7.06 3.37
CA THR A 38 3.36 6.01 3.95
C THR A 38 4.86 6.29 3.79
N GLY A 39 5.24 7.19 2.89
CA GLY A 39 6.65 7.40 2.54
C GLY A 39 7.25 6.31 1.65
N ALA A 40 6.51 5.25 1.30
CA ALA A 40 7.00 4.19 0.42
C ALA A 40 7.52 4.77 -0.91
N ASN A 41 8.51 4.14 -1.53
CA ASN A 41 9.08 4.57 -2.82
C ASN A 41 9.67 6.00 -2.88
N THR A 42 10.16 6.53 -1.76
CA THR A 42 10.87 7.83 -1.73
C THR A 42 12.38 7.70 -1.79
N GLY A 43 12.91 6.48 -1.69
CA GLY A 43 14.36 6.18 -1.68
C GLY A 43 14.81 5.39 -2.90
N CYS A 44 14.83 4.06 -2.76
CA CYS A 44 15.40 3.12 -3.74
C CYS A 44 14.54 2.92 -5.00
N GLY A 45 13.21 2.96 -4.85
CA GLY A 45 12.28 2.84 -5.97
C GLY A 45 11.83 1.41 -6.31
N ASP A 46 12.48 0.38 -5.76
CA ASP A 46 12.21 -1.04 -6.10
C ASP A 46 10.79 -1.50 -5.79
N CYS A 47 10.15 -0.94 -4.77
CA CYS A 47 8.79 -1.26 -4.35
C CYS A 47 7.68 -0.65 -5.23
N ALA A 48 8.02 0.05 -6.32
CA ALA A 48 7.04 0.68 -7.21
C ALA A 48 6.04 -0.33 -7.82
N PRO A 49 6.52 -1.40 -8.49
CA PRO A 49 5.63 -2.42 -9.05
C PRO A 49 4.76 -3.09 -7.98
N ASP A 50 5.30 -3.37 -6.78
CA ASP A 50 4.53 -3.99 -5.69
C ASP A 50 3.38 -3.08 -5.23
N ILE A 51 3.62 -1.77 -5.09
CA ILE A 51 2.57 -0.81 -4.72
C ILE A 51 1.52 -0.70 -5.84
N GLU A 52 1.93 -0.71 -7.11
CA GLU A 52 0.99 -0.69 -8.25
C GLU A 52 0.13 -1.95 -8.30
N GLU A 53 0.70 -3.12 -7.99
CA GLU A 53 -0.03 -4.37 -7.89
C GLU A 53 -1.03 -4.35 -6.73
N LEU A 54 -0.65 -3.84 -5.56
CA LEU A 54 -1.56 -3.65 -4.43
C LEU A 54 -2.67 -2.65 -4.74
N LEU A 55 -2.38 -1.55 -5.45
CA LEU A 55 -3.40 -0.63 -5.94
C LEU A 55 -4.38 -1.31 -6.91
N LEU A 56 -3.88 -2.24 -7.74
CA LEU A 56 -4.68 -3.04 -8.66
C LEU A 56 -5.50 -4.12 -7.94
N ALA A 57 -4.93 -4.78 -6.94
CA ALA A 57 -5.63 -5.76 -6.11
C ALA A 57 -6.70 -5.05 -5.28
N ALA A 58 -6.36 -3.96 -4.60
CA ALA A 58 -7.28 -3.17 -3.80
C ALA A 58 -8.47 -2.67 -4.60
N ARG A 59 -8.30 -2.21 -5.86
CA ARG A 59 -9.43 -1.85 -6.74
C ARG A 59 -10.25 -3.06 -7.20
N ALA A 60 -9.67 -4.25 -7.25
CA ALA A 60 -10.34 -5.49 -7.63
C ALA A 60 -11.10 -6.14 -6.45
N ASP A 61 -10.57 -6.04 -5.23
CA ASP A 61 -11.20 -6.47 -3.98
C ASP A 61 -12.39 -5.59 -3.57
N LEU A 62 -12.61 -4.43 -4.22
CA LEU A 62 -13.83 -3.60 -4.08
C LEU A 62 -15.13 -4.29 -4.53
N GLY A 63 -15.10 -5.59 -4.79
CA GLY A 63 -16.27 -6.43 -5.02
C GLY A 63 -17.13 -6.71 -3.78
N HIS A 64 -16.75 -6.28 -2.56
CA HIS A 64 -17.62 -6.42 -1.38
C HIS A 64 -17.38 -5.37 -0.26
N GLU A 65 -17.93 -4.17 -0.46
CA GLU A 65 -18.24 -3.10 0.53
C GLU A 65 -17.29 -1.86 0.56
N GLU A 66 -17.50 -0.98 -0.44
CA GLU A 66 -17.44 0.49 -0.39
C GLU A 66 -16.17 1.20 0.16
N VAL A 67 -15.04 1.10 -0.55
CA VAL A 67 -13.98 2.12 -0.44
C VAL A 67 -14.34 3.29 -1.35
N ARG A 68 -14.91 4.33 -0.77
CA ARG A 68 -15.09 5.62 -1.42
C ARG A 68 -13.72 6.31 -1.46
N CYS A 69 -12.95 6.16 -2.55
CA CYS A 69 -11.79 7.02 -2.80
C CYS A 69 -12.31 8.46 -2.89
N THR A 70 -12.11 9.25 -1.83
CA THR A 70 -12.46 10.67 -1.76
C THR A 70 -11.43 11.56 -2.43
#